data_AF-A0A2I0UAW1-F1
#
_entry.id   AF-A0A2I0UAW1-F1
#
_cell.length_a   1.000
_cell.length_b   1.000
_cell.length_c   1.000
_cell.angle_alpha   90.00
_cell.angle_beta   90.00
_cell.angle_gamma   90.00
#
_symmetry.space_group_name_H-M   'P 1'
#
loop_
_entity.id
_entity.type
_entity.pdbx_description
1 polymer ?
#
loop_
_entity_poly.entity_id
_entity_poly.type
_entity_poly.pdbx_seq_one_letter_code
_entity_poly.pdbx_strand_id
1 'polypeptide(L)'
;MAAAVRLLREQCLFTAEQLREVLGTCPAVLLEEPRRLHHHFQYAYFRMGVQQKEMVRARLFRTPFAELRNRHIFLERRGLYQTPHKGQTQSSNPKLRDILHLAEKDFLASLAHATPEEYEVFKKLLAREEEEEKEEEEDRDALYTEEDEDFENEGSKTAWE
;
A
#
# COMPACT_ATOMS: atom_id res chain seq x y z
N MET A 1 16.00 14.02 -0.54
CA MET A 1 16.44 13.85 0.86
C MET A 1 15.50 14.49 1.88
N ALA A 2 15.40 15.83 2.00
CA ALA A 2 14.56 16.46 3.04
C ALA A 2 13.06 16.11 2.95
N ALA A 3 12.53 15.96 1.73
CA ALA A 3 11.12 15.62 1.52
C ALA A 3 10.74 14.24 2.06
N ALA A 4 11.54 13.20 1.82
CA ALA A 4 11.29 11.85 2.33
C ALA A 4 11.33 11.79 3.87
N VAL A 5 12.30 12.47 4.47
CA VAL A 5 12.43 12.54 5.94
C VAL A 5 11.24 13.27 6.57
N ARG A 6 10.82 14.40 5.96
CA ARG A 6 9.62 15.13 6.39
C ARG A 6 8.36 14.30 6.25
N LEU A 7 8.17 13.62 5.11
CA LEU A 7 7.05 12.70 4.89
C LEU A 7 6.99 11.62 5.97
N LEU A 8 8.09 10.91 6.22
CA LEU A 8 8.14 9.84 7.22
C LEU A 8 7.83 10.35 8.64
N ARG A 9 8.26 11.56 8.98
CA ARG A 9 8.01 12.15 10.30
C ARG A 9 6.62 12.76 10.46
N GLU A 10 6.21 13.59 9.51
CA GLU A 10 5.01 14.43 9.60
C GLU A 10 3.75 13.70 9.13
N GLN A 11 3.85 12.82 8.13
CA GLN A 11 2.70 12.13 7.54
C GLN A 11 2.62 10.65 7.97
N CYS A 12 3.75 9.94 8.00
CA CYS A 12 3.78 8.54 8.44
C CYS A 12 3.89 8.40 9.98
N LEU A 13 4.10 9.52 10.68
CA LEU A 13 4.18 9.64 12.14
C LEU A 13 5.23 8.73 12.79
N PHE A 14 6.35 8.47 12.09
CA PHE A 14 7.49 7.81 12.71
C PHE A 14 8.13 8.73 13.76
N THR A 15 8.39 8.17 14.95
CA THR A 15 9.17 8.87 15.98
C THR A 15 10.60 9.13 15.52
N ALA A 16 11.30 10.06 16.17
CA ALA A 16 12.70 10.36 15.83
C ALA A 16 13.62 9.13 15.93
N GLU A 17 13.36 8.24 16.91
CA GLU A 17 14.09 6.99 17.08
C GLU A 17 13.82 6.00 15.94
N GLN A 18 12.54 5.77 15.62
CA GLN A 18 12.15 4.91 14.50
C GLN A 18 12.69 5.44 13.17
N LEU A 19 12.63 6.75 12.95
CA LEU A 19 13.14 7.38 11.75
C LEU A 19 14.66 7.17 11.61
N ARG A 20 15.41 7.35 12.70
CA ARG A 20 16.85 7.05 12.71
C ARG A 20 17.12 5.60 12.36
N GLU A 21 16.33 4.66 12.88
CA GLU A 21 16.47 3.23 12.57
C GLU A 21 16.17 2.94 11.10
N VAL A 22 15.06 3.47 10.55
CA VAL A 22 14.70 3.35 9.13
C VAL A 22 15.82 3.88 8.24
N LEU A 23 16.36 5.06 8.53
CA LEU A 23 17.45 5.65 7.76
C LEU A 23 18.75 4.83 7.84
N GLY A 24 19.02 4.21 8.99
CA GLY A 24 20.17 3.33 9.17
C GLY A 24 20.04 1.97 8.46
N THR A 25 18.84 1.39 8.43
CA THR A 25 18.63 0.04 7.84
C THR A 25 18.18 0.07 6.39
N CYS A 26 17.55 1.17 5.96
CA CYS A 26 16.93 1.35 4.65
C CYS A 26 17.37 2.68 4.01
N PRO A 27 18.67 2.94 3.80
CA PRO A 27 19.14 4.25 3.33
C PRO A 27 18.57 4.65 1.94
N ALA A 28 18.15 3.67 1.13
CA ALA A 28 17.54 3.90 -0.18
C ALA A 28 16.28 4.77 -0.12
N VAL A 29 15.56 4.82 1.01
CA VAL A 29 14.37 5.68 1.17
C VAL A 29 14.64 7.16 0.95
N LEU A 30 15.91 7.60 1.05
CA LEU A 30 16.31 8.99 0.80
C LEU A 30 16.32 9.35 -0.69
N LEU A 31 16.38 8.32 -1.55
CA LEU A 31 16.40 8.40 -3.01
C LEU A 31 15.02 8.12 -3.63
N GLU A 32 14.12 7.49 -2.87
CA GLU A 32 12.77 7.17 -3.31
C GLU A 32 11.89 8.41 -3.49
N GLU A 33 10.93 8.32 -4.42
CA GLU A 33 9.91 9.33 -4.61
C GLU A 33 8.97 9.38 -3.38
N PRO A 34 8.71 10.58 -2.79
CA PRO A 34 7.87 10.69 -1.61
C PRO A 34 6.47 10.06 -1.75
N ARG A 35 5.86 10.16 -2.94
CA ARG A 35 4.55 9.55 -3.22
C ARG A 35 4.59 8.02 -3.12
N ARG A 36 5.59 7.38 -3.73
CA ARG A 36 5.78 5.93 -3.67
C ARG A 36 6.06 5.46 -2.25
N LEU A 37 6.89 6.20 -1.53
CA LEU A 37 7.21 5.90 -0.12
C LEU A 37 5.97 6.00 0.76
N HIS A 38 5.13 7.02 0.54
CA HIS A 38 3.89 7.21 1.28
C HIS A 38 2.89 6.09 0.99
N HIS A 39 2.70 5.75 -0.29
CA HIS A 39 1.82 4.66 -0.69
C HIS A 39 2.24 3.32 -0.05
N HIS A 40 3.53 3.03 -0.05
CA HIS A 40 4.08 1.83 0.59
C HIS A 40 3.78 1.80 2.10
N PHE A 41 3.96 2.93 2.79
CA PHE A 41 3.57 3.06 4.20
C PHE A 41 2.06 2.88 4.40
N GLN A 42 1.23 3.57 3.63
CA GLN A 42 -0.22 3.54 3.74
C GLN A 42 -0.76 2.13 3.54
N TYR A 43 -0.24 1.38 2.59
CA TYR A 43 -0.61 -0.01 2.39
C TYR A 43 -0.32 -0.84 3.64
N ALA A 44 0.91 -0.79 4.17
CA ALA A 44 1.24 -1.54 5.38
C ALA A 44 0.38 -1.10 6.59
N TYR A 45 0.09 0.19 6.74
CA TYR A 45 -0.62 0.71 7.90
C TYR A 45 -2.12 0.47 7.83
N PHE A 46 -2.77 0.86 6.73
CA PHE A 46 -4.22 0.80 6.57
C PHE A 46 -4.68 -0.54 6.01
N ARG A 47 -3.99 -1.06 4.98
CA ARG A 47 -4.43 -2.27 4.29
C ARG A 47 -4.01 -3.56 5.01
N MET A 48 -2.84 -3.57 5.63
CA MET A 48 -2.34 -4.73 6.40
C MET A 48 -2.54 -4.56 7.92
N GLY A 49 -2.89 -3.37 8.41
CA GLY A 49 -3.04 -3.12 9.85
C GLY A 49 -1.74 -3.20 10.66
N VAL A 50 -0.59 -3.06 10.01
CA VAL A 50 0.73 -3.14 10.65
C VAL A 50 1.07 -1.80 11.32
N GLN A 51 1.58 -1.84 12.55
CA GLN A 51 2.03 -0.65 13.26
C GLN A 51 3.47 -0.27 12.91
N GLN A 52 3.81 1.02 12.98
CA GLN A 52 5.13 1.59 12.64
C GLN A 52 6.28 0.82 13.29
N LYS A 53 6.14 0.46 14.57
CA LYS A 53 7.16 -0.29 15.32
C LYS A 53 7.49 -1.63 14.65
N GLU A 54 6.50 -2.33 14.14
CA GLU A 54 6.69 -3.59 13.43
C GLU A 54 7.24 -3.36 12.02
N MET A 55 6.80 -2.30 11.32
CA MET A 55 7.38 -1.92 10.02
C MET A 55 8.89 -1.65 10.10
N VAL A 56 9.32 -0.94 11.15
CA VAL A 56 10.76 -0.65 11.38
C VAL A 56 11.52 -1.94 11.65
N ARG A 57 11.02 -2.78 12.58
CA ARG A 57 11.65 -4.07 12.92
C ARG A 57 11.77 -4.99 11.72
N ALA A 58 10.73 -5.04 10.90
CA ALA A 58 10.68 -5.81 9.67
C ALA A 58 11.37 -5.12 8.49
N ARG A 59 11.94 -3.91 8.67
CA ARG A 59 12.64 -3.16 7.61
C ARG A 59 11.81 -3.04 6.33
N LEU A 60 10.53 -2.67 6.46
CA LEU A 60 9.52 -2.62 5.40
C LEU A 60 10.08 -2.10 4.06
N PHE A 61 10.74 -0.94 4.10
CA PHE A 61 11.22 -0.25 2.91
C PHE A 61 12.43 -0.87 2.20
N ARG A 62 12.95 -2.02 2.65
CA ARG A 62 13.95 -2.80 1.87
C ARG A 62 13.30 -3.67 0.82
N THR A 63 12.04 -4.01 1.00
CA THR A 63 11.29 -4.86 0.07
C THR A 63 10.56 -3.96 -0.93
N PRO A 64 10.63 -4.22 -2.25
CA PRO A 64 9.86 -3.47 -3.23
C PRO A 64 8.35 -3.57 -2.95
N PHE A 65 7.60 -2.49 -3.24
CA PHE A 65 6.16 -2.45 -2.96
C PHE A 65 5.38 -3.59 -3.65
N ALA A 66 5.72 -3.90 -4.92
CA ALA A 66 5.07 -4.99 -5.65
C ALA A 66 5.23 -6.35 -4.94
N GLU A 67 6.41 -6.62 -4.38
CA GLU A 67 6.66 -7.87 -3.65
C GLU A 67 5.90 -7.93 -2.32
N LEU A 68 5.83 -6.81 -1.58
CA LEU A 68 4.98 -6.68 -0.39
C LEU A 68 3.52 -7.01 -0.74
N ARG A 69 2.97 -6.36 -1.77
CA ARG A 69 1.58 -6.50 -2.20
C ARG A 69 1.29 -7.94 -2.62
N ASN A 70 2.11 -8.53 -3.49
CA ASN A 70 1.95 -9.89 -3.97
C ASN A 70 1.91 -10.91 -2.82
N ARG A 71 2.88 -10.86 -1.90
CA ARG A 71 2.92 -11.79 -0.77
C ARG A 71 1.76 -11.62 0.18
N HIS A 72 1.39 -10.38 0.49
CA HIS A 72 0.27 -10.10 1.38
C HIS A 72 -1.06 -10.59 0.80
N ILE A 73 -1.40 -10.20 -0.44
CA ILE A 73 -2.67 -10.59 -1.07
C ILE A 73 -2.72 -12.10 -1.28
N PHE A 74 -1.60 -12.74 -1.62
CA PHE A 74 -1.56 -14.19 -1.75
C PHE A 74 -1.90 -14.92 -0.45
N LEU A 75 -1.31 -14.48 0.68
CA LEU A 75 -1.65 -15.05 1.99
C LEU A 75 -3.09 -14.75 2.38
N GLU A 76 -3.58 -13.54 2.12
CA GLU A 76 -4.94 -13.14 2.46
C GLU A 76 -5.99 -13.95 1.68
N ARG A 77 -5.84 -14.10 0.36
CA ARG A 77 -6.74 -14.91 -0.48
C ARG A 77 -6.72 -16.39 -0.13
N ARG A 78 -5.65 -16.86 0.52
CA ARG A 78 -5.54 -18.21 1.07
C ARG A 78 -6.05 -18.34 2.51
N GLY A 79 -6.52 -17.25 3.12
CA GLY A 79 -6.98 -17.22 4.52
C GLY A 79 -5.84 -17.35 5.54
N LEU A 80 -4.59 -17.18 5.12
CA LEU A 80 -3.38 -17.28 5.94
C LEU A 80 -2.92 -15.91 6.48
N TYR A 81 -3.58 -14.84 6.03
CA TYR A 81 -3.45 -13.51 6.59
C TYR A 81 -4.83 -12.90 6.77
N GLN A 82 -5.09 -12.35 7.96
CA GLN A 82 -6.33 -11.64 8.26
C GLN A 82 -5.98 -10.21 8.68
N THR A 83 -6.48 -9.22 7.93
CA THR A 83 -6.26 -7.80 8.26
C THR A 83 -6.82 -7.51 9.68
N PRO A 84 -5.98 -7.07 10.63
CA PRO A 84 -6.41 -6.81 11.99
C PRO A 84 -7.50 -5.73 12.04
N HIS A 85 -8.60 -6.01 12.73
CA HIS A 85 -9.61 -5.00 13.02
C HIS A 85 -9.14 -4.10 14.18
N LYS A 86 -9.51 -2.82 14.14
CA LYS A 86 -9.16 -1.86 15.20
C LYS A 86 -9.61 -2.41 16.57
N GLY A 87 -8.64 -2.63 17.47
CA GLY A 87 -8.88 -3.12 18.83
C GLY A 87 -8.78 -4.64 19.02
N GLN A 88 -8.55 -5.43 17.97
CA GLN A 88 -8.26 -6.86 18.11
C GLN A 88 -6.76 -7.11 18.27
N THR A 89 -6.39 -7.89 19.29
CA THR A 89 -4.99 -8.14 19.68
C THR A 89 -4.45 -9.50 19.24
N GLN A 90 -5.30 -10.40 18.74
CA GLN A 90 -4.87 -11.71 18.27
C GLN A 90 -4.92 -11.76 16.74
N SER A 91 -3.76 -11.58 16.11
CA SER A 91 -3.57 -12.06 14.74
C SER A 91 -2.74 -13.34 14.82
N SER A 92 -3.27 -14.42 14.27
CA SER A 92 -2.50 -15.62 13.91
C SER A 92 -1.61 -15.37 12.69
N ASN A 93 -1.51 -14.12 12.23
CA ASN A 93 -0.78 -13.75 11.03
C ASN A 93 0.70 -14.07 11.19
N PRO A 94 1.37 -14.51 10.11
CA PRO A 94 2.81 -14.62 10.08
C PRO A 94 3.48 -13.29 10.41
N LYS A 95 4.68 -13.36 10.99
CA LYS A 95 5.45 -12.15 11.30
C LYS A 95 5.76 -11.40 10.02
N LEU A 96 5.66 -10.07 10.04
CA LEU A 96 5.91 -9.25 8.86
C LEU A 96 7.31 -9.50 8.29
N ARG A 97 8.32 -9.65 9.14
CA ARG A 97 9.68 -9.98 8.70
C ARG A 97 9.72 -11.25 7.84
N ASP A 98 8.96 -12.29 8.21
CA ASP A 98 8.96 -13.58 7.51
C ASP A 98 8.21 -13.45 6.19
N ILE A 99 7.11 -12.69 6.16
CA ILE A 99 6.42 -12.32 4.92
C ILE A 99 7.38 -11.60 3.97
N LEU A 100 8.19 -10.64 4.44
CA LEU A 100 9.00 -9.79 3.55
C LEU A 100 10.35 -10.38 3.13
N HIS A 101 11.03 -11.11 4.02
CA HIS A 101 12.47 -11.42 3.85
C HIS A 101 12.77 -12.89 3.61
N LEU A 102 11.80 -13.80 3.75
CA LEU A 102 12.03 -15.18 3.35
C LEU A 102 12.29 -15.25 1.84
N ALA A 103 13.18 -16.15 1.44
CA ALA A 103 13.32 -16.51 0.03
C ALA A 103 11.98 -17.03 -0.48
N GLU A 104 11.66 -16.80 -1.75
CA GLU A 104 10.34 -17.16 -2.31
C GLU A 104 10.00 -18.63 -2.04
N LYS A 105 10.96 -19.55 -2.24
CA LYS A 105 10.80 -20.97 -1.92
C LYS A 105 10.39 -21.23 -0.47
N ASP A 106 11.03 -20.55 0.49
CA ASP A 106 10.76 -20.75 1.91
C ASP A 106 9.44 -20.10 2.31
N PHE A 107 9.13 -18.91 1.76
CA PHE A 107 7.83 -18.26 1.91
C PHE A 107 6.70 -19.19 1.45
N LEU A 108 6.84 -19.80 0.28
CA LEU A 108 5.84 -20.70 -0.28
C LEU A 108 5.71 -22.01 0.50
N ALA A 109 6.83 -22.60 0.94
CA ALA A 109 6.80 -23.85 1.68
C ALA A 109 6.26 -23.67 3.12
N SER A 110 6.71 -22.63 3.82
CA SER A 110 6.49 -22.48 5.26
C SER A 110 5.33 -21.58 5.65
N LEU A 111 5.01 -20.56 4.83
CA LEU A 111 3.91 -19.63 5.12
C LEU A 111 2.72 -19.89 4.21
N ALA A 112 2.92 -19.92 2.88
CA ALA A 112 1.81 -19.95 1.94
C ALA A 112 1.28 -21.37 1.67
N HIS A 113 2.09 -22.41 1.92
CA HIS A 113 1.79 -23.81 1.58
C HIS A 113 1.41 -24.00 0.10
N ALA A 114 2.19 -23.40 -0.79
CA ALA A 114 1.93 -23.31 -2.23
C ALA A 114 3.10 -23.83 -3.06
N THR A 115 2.85 -24.14 -4.34
CA THR A 115 3.94 -24.39 -5.28
C THR A 115 4.45 -23.08 -5.92
N PRO A 116 5.71 -23.05 -6.43
CA PRO A 116 6.21 -21.90 -7.19
C PRO A 116 5.34 -21.57 -8.40
N GLU A 117 4.82 -22.59 -9.10
CA GLU A 117 3.99 -22.40 -10.29
C GLU A 117 2.66 -21.72 -9.95
N GLU A 118 2.01 -22.12 -8.84
CA GLU A 118 0.79 -21.46 -8.35
C GLU A 118 1.04 -19.97 -8.06
N TYR A 119 2.17 -19.66 -7.42
CA TYR A 119 2.51 -18.29 -7.09
C TYR A 119 2.88 -17.45 -8.32
N GLU A 120 3.58 -18.03 -9.29
CA GLU A 120 3.89 -17.36 -10.56
C GLU A 120 2.64 -17.03 -11.37
N VAL A 121 1.69 -17.98 -11.45
CA VAL A 121 0.39 -17.72 -12.10
C VAL A 121 -0.38 -16.64 -11.33
N PHE A 122 -0.37 -16.71 -9.99
CA PHE A 122 -1.02 -15.70 -9.16
C PHE A 122 -0.46 -14.29 -9.39
N LYS A 123 0.87 -14.12 -9.46
CA LYS A 123 1.50 -12.81 -9.73
C LYS A 123 1.01 -12.21 -11.05
N LYS A 124 0.83 -13.04 -12.10
CA LYS A 124 0.32 -12.59 -13.41
C LYS A 124 -1.15 -12.18 -13.35
N LEU A 125 -1.99 -12.97 -12.67
CA LEU A 125 -3.41 -12.65 -12.50
C LEU A 125 -3.59 -11.37 -11.71
N LEU A 126 -2.85 -11.21 -10.61
CA LEU A 126 -2.92 -10.04 -9.76
C LEU A 126 -2.42 -8.77 -10.48
N ALA A 127 -1.40 -8.88 -11.34
CA ALA A 127 -0.94 -7.78 -12.17
C ALA A 127 -2.01 -7.34 -13.19
N ARG A 128 -2.72 -8.30 -13.81
CA ARG A 128 -3.82 -7.98 -14.73
C ARG A 128 -4.99 -7.32 -14.01
N GLU A 129 -5.37 -7.81 -12.83
CA GLU A 129 -6.41 -7.19 -11.99
C GLU A 129 -6.05 -5.73 -11.66
N GLU A 130 -4.78 -5.40 -11.39
CA GLU A 130 -4.34 -4.02 -11.16
C GLU A 130 -4.41 -3.13 -12.41
N GLU A 131 -4.25 -3.69 -13.60
CA GLU A 131 -4.36 -2.95 -14.86
C GLU A 131 -5.83 -2.64 -15.14
N GLU A 132 -6.70 -3.64 -15.00
CA GLU A 132 -8.16 -3.50 -15.14
C GLU A 132 -8.73 -2.47 -14.12
N GLU A 133 -8.30 -2.53 -12.84
CA GLU A 133 -8.73 -1.56 -11.81
C GLU A 133 -8.33 -0.11 -12.14
N LYS A 134 -7.15 0.11 -12.76
CA LYS A 134 -6.69 1.45 -13.14
C LYS A 134 -7.45 2.00 -14.34
N GLU A 135 -7.70 1.15 -15.35
CA GLU A 135 -8.51 1.53 -16.51
C GLU A 135 -9.93 1.94 -16.07
N GLU A 136 -10.54 1.19 -15.14
CA GLU A 136 -11.85 1.54 -14.59
C GLU A 136 -11.86 2.83 -13.77
N GLU A 137 -10.78 3.16 -13.05
CA GLU A 137 -10.65 4.44 -12.34
C GLU A 137 -10.51 5.62 -13.31
N GLU A 138 -9.69 5.46 -14.36
CA GLU A 138 -9.48 6.48 -15.40
C GLU A 138 -10.76 6.77 -16.20
N ASP A 139 -11.51 5.74 -16.58
CA ASP A 139 -12.80 5.88 -17.26
C ASP A 139 -13.84 6.61 -16.39
N ARG A 140 -13.83 6.35 -15.08
CA ARG A 140 -14.73 7.01 -14.13
C ARG A 140 -14.42 8.50 -14.00
N ASP A 141 -13.14 8.84 -13.87
CA ASP A 141 -12.68 10.23 -13.75
C ASP A 141 -12.98 11.04 -15.02
N ALA A 142 -12.89 10.43 -16.21
CA ALA A 142 -13.25 11.08 -17.47
C ALA A 142 -14.73 11.50 -17.52
N LEU A 143 -15.64 10.64 -17.06
CA LEU A 143 -17.09 10.92 -17.02
C LEU A 143 -17.46 12.10 -16.11
N TYR A 144 -16.68 12.38 -15.06
CA TYR A 144 -16.93 13.51 -14.16
C TYR A 144 -16.37 14.85 -14.69
N THR A 145 -15.55 14.83 -15.74
CA THR A 145 -14.98 16.07 -16.34
C THR A 145 -15.80 16.64 -17.49
N GLU A 146 -16.81 15.91 -18.00
CA GLU A 146 -17.64 16.35 -19.14
C GLU A 146 -18.95 17.04 -18.74
N GLU A 147 -19.31 17.13 -17.44
CA GLU A 147 -20.57 17.74 -16.97
C GLU A 147 -20.48 19.21 -16.55
N ASP A 148 -19.34 19.88 -16.70
CA ASP A 148 -19.11 21.28 -16.27
C ASP A 148 -19.10 22.33 -17.41
N GLU A 149 -19.72 22.04 -18.57
CA GLU A 149 -19.88 23.02 -19.67
C GLU A 149 -21.32 23.13 -20.22
N ASP A 150 -22.35 23.38 -19.39
CA ASP A 150 -23.54 24.12 -19.88
C ASP A 150 -24.43 24.67 -18.74
N PHE A 151 -24.19 25.90 -18.30
CA PHE A 151 -25.24 26.74 -17.71
C PHE A 151 -24.99 28.21 -18.05
N GLU A 152 -25.06 28.53 -19.35
CA GLU A 152 -25.47 29.88 -19.75
C GLU A 152 -27.00 29.98 -19.59
N ASN A 153 -27.46 30.76 -18.60
CA ASN A 153 -28.85 31.24 -18.60
C ASN A 153 -28.87 32.77 -18.58
N GLU A 154 -28.95 33.35 -19.77
CA GLU A 154 -29.39 34.72 -19.98
C GLU A 154 -30.82 34.93 -19.44
N GLY A 155 -31.01 36.00 -18.67
CA GLY A 155 -32.19 36.86 -18.78
C GLY A 155 -33.48 36.48 -18.04
N SER A 156 -33.75 37.16 -16.93
CA SER A 156 -34.99 37.95 -16.83
C SER A 156 -35.01 38.93 -15.66
N LYS A 157 -35.29 40.19 -16.01
CA LYS A 157 -35.80 41.25 -15.12
C LYS A 157 -37.13 40.80 -14.51
N THR A 158 -37.40 41.15 -13.25
CA THR A 158 -38.45 42.11 -12.83
C THR A 158 -38.70 42.03 -11.31
N ALA A 159 -38.94 43.21 -10.71
CA ALA A 159 -39.72 43.61 -9.51
C ALA A 159 -39.97 42.55 -8.40
N TRP A 160 -39.88 42.83 -7.10
CA TRP A 160 -40.37 43.95 -6.26
C TRP A 160 -39.40 44.08 -5.05
N GLU A 161 -39.07 45.23 -4.46
CA GLU A 161 -39.89 46.25 -3.79
C GLU A 161 -39.28 47.66 -3.90
#